data_AF-A0AAV4J5L7-F1
#
_entry.id   AF-A0AAV4J5L7-F1
#
_cell.length_a   1.000
_cell.length_b   1.000
_cell.length_c   1.000
_cell.angle_alpha   90.00
_cell.angle_beta   90.00
_cell.angle_gamma   90.00
#
_symmetry.space_group_name_H-M   'P 1'
#
loop_
_entity.id
_entity.type
_entity.pdbx_description
1 polymer ?
#
loop_
_entity_poly.entity_id
_entity_poly.type
_entity_poly.pdbx_seq_one_letter_code
_entity_poly.pdbx_strand_id
1 'polypeptide(L)'
;MPTPFAKSDTVPYDDLEVEKRERVNHVAKRLGTALRKTVKNKRKAKIAIGGNGLGKLMQVKIGKLQKYYTRAIRSSDSVDGMRKSIWASYKHCASTNQHSQHEDCP
;
A
#
# COMPACT_ATOMS: atom_id res chain seq x y z
N MET A 1 40.11 -17.06 -6.57
CA MET A 1 39.60 -15.79 -7.12
C MET A 1 38.17 -16.03 -7.60
N PRO A 2 37.13 -15.37 -7.05
CA PRO A 2 35.75 -15.58 -7.46
C PRO A 2 35.34 -14.58 -8.55
N THR A 3 34.79 -15.07 -9.66
CA THR A 3 34.11 -14.29 -10.72
C THR A 3 32.76 -14.95 -11.00
N PRO A 4 31.76 -14.17 -11.44
CA PRO A 4 30.54 -13.91 -10.68
C PRO A 4 29.43 -14.90 -11.01
N PHE A 5 28.56 -15.17 -10.03
CA PHE A 5 27.23 -15.73 -10.25
C PHE A 5 26.43 -14.79 -11.16
N ALA A 6 26.50 -15.03 -12.47
CA ALA A 6 25.52 -14.55 -13.42
C ALA A 6 24.19 -15.21 -13.06
N LYS A 7 23.20 -14.39 -12.70
CA LYS A 7 21.83 -14.87 -12.52
C LYS A 7 21.30 -15.21 -13.91
N SER A 8 21.37 -16.48 -14.29
CA SER A 8 20.59 -17.00 -15.40
C SER A 8 19.12 -16.88 -15.01
N ASP A 9 18.37 -16.04 -15.72
CA ASP A 9 16.91 -16.05 -15.70
C ASP A 9 16.43 -17.36 -16.34
N THR A 10 16.57 -18.48 -15.62
CA THR A 10 16.06 -19.79 -16.07
C THR A 10 14.54 -19.76 -16.02
N VAL A 11 13.91 -19.83 -17.18
CA VAL A 11 12.48 -20.11 -17.35
C VAL A 11 12.21 -21.51 -16.76
N PRO A 12 11.39 -21.67 -15.70
CA PRO A 12 11.15 -22.97 -15.08
C PRO A 12 10.28 -23.93 -15.91
N TYR A 13 9.73 -23.45 -17.02
CA TYR A 13 8.84 -24.18 -17.91
C TYR A 13 9.27 -23.90 -19.34
N ASP A 14 9.68 -24.94 -20.06
CA ASP A 14 10.38 -24.83 -21.34
C ASP A 14 9.54 -24.20 -22.47
N ASP A 15 8.20 -24.10 -22.34
CA ASP A 15 7.32 -23.62 -23.43
C ASP A 15 6.20 -22.65 -22.99
N LEU A 16 6.27 -22.05 -21.80
CA LEU A 16 5.26 -21.09 -21.34
C LEU A 16 5.84 -19.68 -21.22
N GLU A 17 5.31 -18.73 -22.00
CA GLU A 17 5.58 -17.30 -21.78
C GLU A 17 5.05 -16.88 -20.41
N VAL A 18 5.94 -16.83 -19.42
CA VAL A 18 5.61 -16.36 -18.08
C VAL A 18 5.64 -14.83 -18.07
N GLU A 19 4.46 -14.22 -18.25
CA GLU A 19 4.32 -12.78 -18.02
C GLU A 19 4.45 -12.46 -16.53
N LYS A 20 5.52 -11.75 -16.20
CA LYS A 20 5.79 -11.29 -14.83
C LYS A 20 4.79 -10.21 -14.45
N ARG A 21 3.70 -10.62 -13.80
CA ARG A 21 2.72 -9.67 -13.26
C ARG A 21 3.34 -8.74 -12.22
N GLU A 22 2.78 -7.53 -12.15
CA GLU A 22 3.18 -6.54 -11.16
C GLU A 22 3.10 -7.10 -9.74
N ARG A 23 4.12 -6.82 -8.93
CA ARG A 23 4.17 -7.26 -7.53
C ARG A 23 3.32 -6.34 -6.64
N VAL A 24 2.02 -6.26 -6.90
CA VAL A 24 1.06 -5.43 -6.14
C VAL A 24 1.12 -5.73 -4.64
N ASN A 25 1.25 -7.01 -4.28
CA ASN A 25 1.41 -7.45 -2.88
C ASN A 25 2.67 -6.86 -2.24
N HIS A 26 3.77 -6.72 -3.00
CA HIS A 26 5.00 -6.12 -2.49
C HIS A 26 4.82 -4.61 -2.24
N VAL A 27 4.17 -3.88 -3.16
CA VAL A 27 3.92 -2.44 -2.98
C VAL A 27 2.99 -2.19 -1.78
N ALA A 28 1.93 -2.99 -1.63
CA ALA A 28 1.04 -2.92 -0.47
C ALA A 28 1.77 -3.23 0.85
N LYS A 29 2.68 -4.20 0.86
CA LYS A 29 3.55 -4.47 2.03
C LYS A 29 4.46 -3.28 2.34
N ARG A 30 5.06 -2.64 1.32
CA ARG A 30 5.87 -1.42 1.51
C ARG A 30 5.08 -0.30 2.15
N LEU A 31 3.84 -0.06 1.72
CA LEU A 31 2.96 0.95 2.30
C LEU A 31 2.73 0.70 3.80
N GLY A 32 2.37 -0.53 4.18
CA GLY A 32 2.14 -0.87 5.59
C GLY A 32 3.39 -0.73 6.45
N THR A 33 4.55 -1.16 5.94
CA THR A 33 5.83 -0.98 6.64
C THR A 33 6.17 0.50 6.83
N ALA A 34 5.94 1.33 5.80
CA ALA A 34 6.14 2.78 5.91
C ALA A 34 5.23 3.40 6.98
N LEU A 35 3.94 3.06 6.99
CA LEU A 35 2.98 3.54 8.00
C LEU A 35 3.40 3.14 9.43
N ARG A 36 3.80 1.89 9.64
CA ARG A 36 4.29 1.41 10.95
C ARG A 36 5.57 2.12 11.38
N LYS A 37 6.49 2.37 10.44
CA LYS A 37 7.72 3.13 10.70
C LYS A 37 7.40 4.57 11.08
N THR A 38 6.47 5.22 10.40
CA THR A 38 6.01 6.58 10.74
C THR A 38 5.42 6.64 12.14
N VAL A 39 4.58 5.67 12.53
CA VAL A 39 4.05 5.57 13.90
C VAL A 39 5.17 5.44 14.93
N LYS A 40 6.16 4.57 14.66
CA LYS A 40 7.32 4.37 15.54
C LYS A 40 8.16 5.64 15.67
N ASN A 41 8.41 6.34 14.56
CA ASN A 41 9.20 7.56 14.53
C ASN A 41 8.49 8.71 15.27
N LYS A 42 7.19 8.89 15.07
CA LYS A 42 6.42 9.91 15.77
C LYS A 42 6.30 9.63 17.27
N ARG A 43 6.20 8.35 17.67
CA ARG A 43 6.28 7.95 19.08
C ARG A 43 7.63 8.34 19.71
N LYS A 44 8.76 8.20 19.00
CA LYS A 44 10.07 8.67 19.48
C LYS A 44 10.10 10.19 19.69
N ALA A 45 9.41 10.95 18.84
CA ALA A 45 9.25 12.39 18.98
C ALA A 45 8.19 12.81 20.03
N LYS A 46 7.76 11.89 20.91
CA LYS A 46 6.69 12.09 21.91
C LYS A 46 5.31 12.45 21.33
N ILE A 47 5.08 12.24 20.02
CA ILE A 47 3.79 12.43 19.36
C ILE A 47 3.10 11.07 19.19
N ALA A 48 2.06 10.81 19.99
CA ALA A 48 1.33 9.55 19.97
C ALA A 48 0.26 9.53 18.86
N ILE A 49 0.65 9.20 17.62
CA ILE A 49 -0.29 9.01 16.49
C ILE A 49 -0.83 7.57 16.37
N GLY A 50 -0.19 6.60 17.02
CA GLY A 50 -0.64 5.19 17.06
C GLY A 50 -1.34 4.83 18.38
N GLY A 51 -1.74 3.57 18.52
CA GLY A 51 -2.41 3.03 19.72
C GLY A 51 -3.87 2.67 19.48
N ASN A 52 -4.58 2.25 20.54
CA ASN A 52 -5.94 1.70 20.49
C ASN A 52 -7.06 2.73 20.75
N GLY A 53 -6.82 4.01 20.46
CA GLY A 53 -7.79 5.10 20.68
C GLY A 53 -8.53 5.53 19.41
N LEU A 54 -9.73 6.10 19.59
CA LEU A 54 -10.43 6.85 18.55
C LEU A 54 -9.49 7.92 17.94
N GLY A 55 -9.52 8.06 16.61
CA GLY A 55 -8.61 8.96 15.88
C GLY A 55 -7.15 8.49 15.75
N LYS A 56 -6.72 7.41 16.42
CA LYS A 56 -5.35 6.89 16.27
C LYS A 56 -5.19 5.98 15.06
N LEU A 57 -3.97 5.90 14.55
CA LEU A 57 -3.56 4.99 13.47
C LEU A 57 -3.32 3.59 14.05
N MET A 58 -4.41 2.84 14.24
CA MET A 58 -4.41 1.45 14.71
C MET A 58 -3.83 0.50 13.66
N GLN A 59 -3.30 -0.66 14.08
CA GLN A 59 -2.86 -1.71 13.15
C GLN A 59 -3.97 -2.17 12.21
N VAL A 60 -5.21 -2.22 12.70
CA VAL A 60 -6.40 -2.55 11.89
C VAL A 60 -6.61 -1.52 10.77
N LYS A 61 -6.44 -0.22 11.05
CA LYS A 61 -6.56 0.84 10.04
C LYS A 61 -5.43 0.76 9.00
N ILE A 62 -4.20 0.49 9.43
CA ILE A 62 -3.08 0.24 8.52
C ILE A 62 -3.40 -0.94 7.60
N GLY A 63 -3.94 -2.04 8.14
CA GLY A 63 -4.37 -3.19 7.35
C GLY A 63 -5.48 -2.85 6.35
N LYS A 64 -6.48 -2.04 6.74
CA LYS A 64 -7.52 -1.54 5.83
C LYS A 64 -6.92 -0.71 4.70
N LEU A 65 -6.02 0.23 5.01
CA LEU A 65 -5.33 1.05 4.00
C LEU A 65 -4.51 0.19 3.03
N GLN A 66 -3.83 -0.85 3.51
CA GLN A 66 -3.12 -1.79 2.63
C GLN A 66 -4.09 -2.52 1.69
N LYS A 67 -5.25 -2.95 2.18
CA LYS A 67 -6.26 -3.62 1.36
C LYS A 67 -6.84 -2.68 0.30
N TYR A 68 -7.21 -1.45 0.67
CA TYR A 68 -7.72 -0.46 -0.27
C TYR A 68 -6.69 -0.08 -1.33
N TYR A 69 -5.44 0.10 -0.93
CA TYR A 69 -4.35 0.38 -1.87
C TYR A 69 -4.14 -0.77 -2.87
N THR A 70 -4.18 -2.02 -2.40
CA THR A 70 -4.08 -3.19 -3.27
C THR A 70 -5.26 -3.29 -4.24
N ARG A 71 -6.48 -2.96 -3.76
CA ARG A 71 -7.68 -2.96 -4.58
C ARG A 71 -7.63 -1.86 -5.64
N ALA A 72 -7.20 -0.65 -5.27
CA ALA A 72 -7.07 0.48 -6.18
C ALA A 72 -6.10 0.17 -7.34
N ILE A 73 -4.96 -0.48 -7.06
CA ILE A 73 -4.00 -0.90 -8.11
C ILE A 73 -4.61 -1.97 -9.02
N ARG A 74 -5.38 -2.92 -8.45
CA ARG A 74 -5.98 -4.01 -9.22
C ARG A 74 -7.18 -3.61 -10.06
N SER A 75 -7.89 -2.56 -9.67
CA SER A 75 -9.11 -2.10 -10.34
C SER A 75 -8.87 -1.01 -11.36
N SER A 76 -7.62 -0.56 -11.54
CA SER A 76 -7.28 0.54 -12.41
C SER A 76 -6.54 0.06 -13.65
N ASP A 77 -7.07 0.41 -14.83
CA ASP A 77 -6.44 0.08 -16.12
C ASP A 77 -5.45 1.16 -16.58
N SER A 78 -5.37 2.28 -15.84
CA SER A 78 -4.47 3.40 -16.13
C SER A 78 -3.82 3.96 -14.87
N VAL A 79 -2.64 4.59 -15.03
CA VAL A 79 -1.90 5.22 -13.92
C VAL A 79 -2.71 6.36 -13.29
N ASP A 80 -3.45 7.12 -14.10
CA ASP A 80 -4.28 8.22 -13.61
C ASP A 80 -5.49 7.71 -12.80
N GLY A 81 -6.17 6.67 -13.30
CA GLY A 81 -7.24 5.98 -12.58
C GLY A 81 -6.75 5.38 -11.26
N MET A 82 -5.56 4.76 -11.27
CA MET A 82 -4.92 4.24 -10.06
C MET A 82 -4.69 5.33 -9.03
N ARG A 83 -4.12 6.47 -9.46
CA ARG A 83 -3.87 7.62 -8.59
C ARG A 83 -5.18 8.14 -8.00
N LYS A 84 -6.23 8.31 -8.80
CA LYS A 84 -7.54 8.76 -8.34
C LYS A 84 -8.13 7.79 -7.31
N SER A 85 -8.13 6.49 -7.58
CA SER A 85 -8.64 5.47 -6.64
C SER A 85 -7.86 5.39 -5.33
N ILE A 86 -6.54 5.58 -5.36
CA ILE A 86 -5.72 5.66 -4.15
C ILE A 86 -6.11 6.89 -3.31
N TRP A 87 -6.23 8.06 -3.94
CA TRP A 87 -6.64 9.29 -3.25
C TRP A 87 -8.07 9.22 -2.71
N ALA A 88 -9.00 8.65 -3.47
CA ALA A 88 -10.36 8.37 -3.01
C ALA A 88 -10.38 7.50 -1.75
N SER A 89 -9.61 6.42 -1.75
CA SER A 89 -9.50 5.50 -0.59
C SER A 89 -8.92 6.21 0.63
N TYR A 90 -7.94 7.11 0.43
CA TYR A 90 -7.37 7.92 1.50
C TYR A 90 -8.38 8.93 2.06
N LYS A 91 -9.05 9.70 1.19
CA LYS A 91 -10.09 10.67 1.57
C LYS A 91 -11.25 9.99 2.31
N HIS A 92 -11.70 8.82 1.84
CA HIS A 92 -12.71 8.02 2.52
C HIS A 92 -12.29 7.63 3.95
N CYS A 93 -11.02 7.22 4.14
CA CYS A 93 -10.51 6.89 5.48
C CYS A 93 -10.31 8.11 6.39
N ALA A 94 -10.12 9.30 5.81
CA ALA A 94 -9.93 10.57 6.52
C ALA A 94 -11.24 11.33 6.77
N SER A 95 -12.32 10.97 6.05
CA SER A 95 -13.65 11.57 6.14
C SER A 95 -14.21 11.46 7.55
N THR A 96 -14.87 12.53 7.99
CA THR A 96 -15.57 12.61 9.27
C THR A 96 -16.97 13.16 9.07
N ASN A 97 -17.88 12.95 10.03
CA ASN A 97 -19.26 13.45 9.92
C ASN A 97 -19.35 14.98 9.76
N GLN A 98 -18.35 15.72 10.26
CA GLN A 98 -18.26 17.18 10.13
C GLN A 98 -17.55 17.64 8.85
N HIS A 99 -16.73 16.77 8.24
CA HIS A 99 -15.99 17.08 7.03
C HIS A 99 -15.99 15.86 6.11
N SER A 100 -17.06 15.76 5.31
CA SER A 100 -17.27 14.68 4.37
C SER A 100 -16.32 14.83 3.18
N GLN A 101 -15.49 13.81 2.93
CA GLN A 101 -14.55 13.77 1.80
C GLN A 101 -14.89 12.64 0.82
N HIS A 102 -16.20 12.46 0.55
CA HIS A 102 -16.71 11.36 -0.27
C HIS A 102 -16.81 11.67 -1.77
N GLU A 103 -16.33 12.84 -2.23
CA GLU A 103 -16.46 13.30 -3.62
C GLU A 103 -15.86 12.35 -4.66
N ASP A 104 -14.83 11.59 -4.28
CA ASP A 104 -14.17 10.61 -5.14
C ASP A 104 -14.52 9.16 -4.78
N CYS A 105 -15.46 8.94 -3.85
CA CYS A 105 -15.88 7.59 -3.46
C CYS A 105 -16.71 6.97 -4.60
N PRO A 106 -16.38 5.75 -5.06
CA PRO A 106 -17.18 5.05 -6.07
C PRO A 106 -18.57 4.70 -5.56
#